data_AF-A0A946HXW5-F1
#
_entry.id   AF-A0A946HXW5-F1
#
_cell.length_a   1.000
_cell.length_b   1.000
_cell.length_c   1.000
_cell.angle_alpha   90.00
_cell.angle_beta   90.00
_cell.angle_gamma   90.00
#
_symmetry.space_group_name_H-M   'P 1'
#
loop_
_entity.id
_entity.type
_entity.pdbx_description
1 polymer ?
#
loop_
_entity_poly.entity_id
_entity_poly.type
_entity_poly.pdbx_seq_one_letter_code
_entity_poly.pdbx_strand_id
1 'polypeptide(L)'
;MTRPVARIAMWSGPRNLSTAMMRSFENRADTIVWDEPFYAHYLAETGLDHAMADQIIAAYETDWQKVAARATGPMPDGGTVFYQKHMTHHLLPHMNLEQLQGLRHAFLIRDPARVLTSYVDKRAEVSLEDLGLPQQQRLFETIQQRDGKTPPVLDADDVLA
;
A
#
# COMPACT_ATOMS: atom_id res chain seq x y z
N MET A 1 24.10 4.50 19.39
CA MET A 1 22.68 4.11 19.44
C MET A 1 22.27 3.65 18.05
N THR A 2 22.01 2.36 17.86
CA THR A 2 21.46 1.84 16.59
C THR A 2 20.06 2.43 16.39
N ARG A 3 19.82 3.10 15.26
CA ARG A 3 18.48 3.62 14.94
C ARG A 3 17.48 2.45 14.95
N PRO A 4 16.32 2.60 15.62
CA PRO A 4 15.32 1.55 15.63
C PRO A 4 14.80 1.29 14.22
N VAL A 5 14.76 0.01 13.84
CA VAL A 5 14.27 -0.46 12.55
C VAL A 5 12.81 -0.06 12.36
N ALA A 6 12.47 0.45 11.16
CA ALA A 6 11.11 0.86 10.81
C ALA A 6 10.60 0.06 9.61
N ARG A 7 9.49 -0.66 9.77
CA ARG A 7 8.73 -1.27 8.67
C ARG A 7 7.51 -0.41 8.43
N ILE A 8 7.47 0.34 7.34
CA ILE A 8 6.39 1.28 7.05
C ILE A 8 5.48 0.65 6.02
N ALA A 9 4.20 0.51 6.35
CA ALA A 9 3.15 0.21 5.38
C ALA A 9 2.45 1.53 5.03
N MET A 10 2.81 2.10 3.88
CA MET A 10 2.15 3.29 3.35
C MET A 10 0.94 2.87 2.51
N TRP A 11 -0.25 3.09 3.05
CA TRP A 11 -1.52 2.74 2.42
C TRP A 11 -2.07 3.91 1.63
N SER A 12 -2.51 3.63 0.40
CA SER A 12 -3.14 4.63 -0.43
C SER A 12 -4.15 4.01 -1.40
N GLY A 13 -5.09 4.79 -1.90
CA GLY A 13 -5.77 4.47 -3.16
C GLY A 13 -4.88 4.74 -4.38
N PRO A 14 -5.30 4.31 -5.58
CA PRO A 14 -4.60 4.68 -6.81
C PRO A 14 -4.66 6.19 -7.07
N ARG A 15 -3.69 6.73 -7.81
CA ARG A 15 -3.58 8.15 -8.23
C ARG A 15 -3.37 9.18 -7.11
N ASN A 16 -2.94 8.72 -5.93
CA ASN A 16 -2.58 9.56 -4.78
C ASN A 16 -1.08 9.89 -4.67
N LEU A 17 -0.32 9.87 -5.77
CA LEU A 17 1.14 10.11 -5.77
C LEU A 17 1.97 9.11 -4.92
N SER A 18 1.42 7.96 -4.56
CA SER A 18 2.11 6.93 -3.77
C SER A 18 3.42 6.44 -4.41
N THR A 19 3.52 6.43 -5.74
CA THR A 19 4.78 6.12 -6.44
C THR A 19 5.82 7.20 -6.24
N ALA A 20 5.46 8.49 -6.31
CA ALA A 20 6.40 9.57 -6.04
C ALA A 20 6.90 9.52 -4.59
N MET A 21 5.99 9.24 -3.65
CA MET A 21 6.35 9.03 -2.24
C MET A 21 7.29 7.84 -2.06
N MET A 22 7.04 6.71 -2.73
CA MET A 22 7.97 5.57 -2.69
C MET A 22 9.35 5.93 -3.25
N ARG A 23 9.41 6.67 -4.37
CA ARG A 23 10.68 7.11 -4.98
C ARG A 23 11.46 8.06 -4.07
N SER A 24 10.79 8.89 -3.26
CA SER A 24 11.50 9.75 -2.30
C SER A 24 12.19 8.94 -1.19
N PHE A 25 11.55 7.85 -0.73
CA PHE A 25 12.15 6.89 0.20
C PHE A 25 13.26 6.07 -0.42
N GLU A 26 13.10 5.62 -1.67
CA GLU A 26 14.12 4.87 -2.41
C GLU A 26 15.44 5.64 -2.56
N ASN A 27 15.39 6.97 -2.59
CA ASN A 27 16.59 7.82 -2.66
C ASN A 27 17.38 7.89 -1.33
N ARG A 28 16.93 7.24 -0.26
CA ARG A 28 17.65 7.19 1.01
C ARG A 28 18.52 5.94 1.08
N ALA A 29 19.80 6.12 1.42
CA ALA A 29 20.75 5.01 1.57
C ALA A 29 20.38 3.98 2.66
N ASP A 30 19.52 4.36 3.62
CA ASP A 30 19.09 3.49 4.72
C ASP A 30 17.76 2.78 4.47
N THR A 31 17.19 2.91 3.27
CA THR A 31 15.82 2.49 2.96
C THR A 31 15.77 1.47 1.83
N ILE A 32 15.00 0.40 2.06
CA ILE A 32 14.59 -0.57 1.05
C ILE A 32 13.11 -0.36 0.77
N VAL A 33 12.72 -0.31 -0.50
CA VAL A 33 11.33 -0.16 -0.92
C VAL A 33 10.75 -1.48 -1.44
N TRP A 34 9.45 -1.70 -1.21
CA TRP A 34 8.68 -2.78 -1.82
C TRP A 34 7.41 -2.22 -2.45
N ASP A 35 7.33 -2.34 -3.76
CA ASP A 35 6.22 -1.82 -4.55
C ASP A 35 5.06 -2.83 -4.60
N GLU A 36 3.87 -2.38 -4.21
CA GLU A 36 2.57 -3.07 -4.25
C GLU A 36 2.61 -4.58 -3.94
N PRO A 37 3.03 -4.99 -2.72
CA PRO A 37 3.30 -6.39 -2.40
C PRO A 37 2.13 -7.36 -2.63
N PHE A 38 0.89 -6.89 -2.43
CA PHE A 38 -0.32 -7.72 -2.54
C PHE A 38 -0.94 -7.74 -3.95
N TYR A 39 -0.34 -7.07 -4.93
CA TYR A 39 -0.96 -6.90 -6.24
C TYR A 39 -1.17 -8.22 -6.99
N ALA A 40 -0.17 -9.09 -6.98
CA ALA A 40 -0.27 -10.39 -7.65
C ALA A 40 -1.32 -11.30 -6.99
N HIS A 41 -1.42 -11.30 -5.66
CA HIS A 41 -2.51 -11.97 -4.96
C HIS A 41 -3.88 -11.40 -5.38
N TYR A 42 -4.00 -10.08 -5.41
CA TYR A 42 -5.24 -9.40 -5.81
C TYR A 42 -5.68 -9.80 -7.23
N LEU A 43 -4.77 -9.78 -8.21
CA LEU A 43 -5.08 -10.19 -9.59
C LEU A 43 -5.46 -11.68 -9.66
N ALA A 44 -4.73 -12.55 -8.97
CA ALA A 44 -4.99 -13.99 -8.96
C ALA A 44 -6.35 -14.33 -8.34
N GLU A 45 -6.72 -13.66 -7.25
CA GLU A 45 -7.97 -13.94 -6.52
C GLU A 45 -9.20 -13.32 -7.21
N THR A 46 -9.06 -12.11 -7.75
CA THR A 46 -10.21 -11.40 -8.36
C THR A 46 -10.47 -11.81 -9.80
N GLY A 47 -9.46 -12.33 -10.51
CA GLY A 47 -9.56 -12.61 -11.94
C GLY A 47 -9.83 -11.36 -12.78
N LEU A 48 -9.48 -10.17 -12.28
CA LEU A 48 -9.71 -8.90 -12.97
C LEU A 48 -9.02 -8.91 -14.34
N ASP A 49 -9.77 -8.53 -15.39
CA ASP A 49 -9.20 -8.32 -16.73
C ASP A 49 -8.28 -7.09 -16.71
N HIS A 50 -6.98 -7.37 -16.52
CA HIS A 50 -5.94 -6.36 -16.42
C HIS A 50 -4.80 -6.71 -17.39
N ALA A 51 -4.29 -5.68 -18.06
CA ALA A 51 -3.14 -5.83 -18.94
C ALA A 51 -1.97 -6.50 -18.19
N MET A 52 -1.40 -7.55 -18.77
CA MET A 52 -0.28 -8.29 -18.19
C MET A 52 -0.59 -9.03 -16.87
N ALA A 53 -1.87 -9.27 -16.52
CA ALA A 53 -2.24 -9.99 -15.30
C ALA A 53 -1.50 -11.34 -15.16
N ASP A 54 -1.53 -12.18 -16.19
CA ASP A 54 -0.85 -13.48 -16.19
C ASP A 54 0.67 -13.35 -15.94
N GLN A 55 1.30 -12.32 -16.50
CA GLN A 55 2.73 -12.08 -16.34
C GLN A 55 3.07 -11.65 -14.92
N ILE A 56 2.22 -10.80 -14.32
CA ILE A 56 2.37 -10.34 -12.93
C ILE A 56 2.14 -11.52 -11.97
N ILE A 57 1.08 -12.30 -12.17
CA ILE A 57 0.77 -13.48 -11.37
C ILE A 57 1.91 -14.50 -11.43
N ALA A 58 2.50 -14.71 -12.62
CA ALA A 58 3.63 -15.62 -12.78
C ALA A 58 4.95 -15.10 -12.17
N ALA A 59 5.15 -13.78 -12.13
CA ALA A 59 6.40 -13.17 -11.69
C ALA A 59 6.49 -12.91 -10.18
N TYR A 60 5.34 -12.79 -9.49
CA TYR A 60 5.26 -12.35 -8.10
C TYR A 60 4.50 -13.35 -7.23
N GLU A 61 4.68 -13.25 -5.91
CA GLU A 61 4.04 -14.15 -4.94
C GLU A 61 2.53 -13.91 -4.87
N THR A 62 1.75 -14.97 -5.05
CA THR A 62 0.28 -14.94 -5.03
C THR A 62 -0.29 -15.43 -3.70
N ASP A 63 0.52 -16.06 -2.84
CA ASP A 63 0.15 -16.42 -1.47
C ASP A 63 0.32 -15.19 -0.56
N TRP A 64 -0.80 -14.56 -0.22
CA TRP A 64 -0.80 -13.36 0.61
C TRP A 64 -0.20 -13.59 2.00
N GLN A 65 -0.23 -14.81 2.55
CA GLN A 65 0.34 -15.10 3.86
C GLN A 65 1.86 -15.04 3.82
N LYS A 66 2.47 -15.51 2.72
CA LYS A 66 3.92 -15.34 2.49
C LYS A 66 4.30 -13.89 2.27
N VAL A 67 3.47 -13.12 1.56
CA VAL A 67 3.66 -11.67 1.40
C VAL A 67 3.63 -10.98 2.75
N ALA A 68 2.64 -11.27 3.60
CA ALA A 68 2.53 -10.72 4.96
C ALA A 68 3.72 -11.13 5.85
N ALA A 69 4.15 -12.39 5.79
CA ALA A 69 5.31 -12.88 6.53
C ALA A 69 6.61 -12.16 6.12
N ARG A 70 6.80 -11.88 4.82
CA ARG A 70 7.92 -11.05 4.35
C ARG A 70 7.79 -9.60 4.78
N ALA A 71 6.58 -9.04 4.74
CA ALA A 71 6.33 -7.66 5.13
C ALA A 71 6.70 -7.39 6.60
N THR A 72 6.39 -8.33 7.49
CA THR A 72 6.63 -8.23 8.94
C THR A 72 7.95 -8.87 9.39
N GLY A 73 8.56 -9.68 8.54
CA GLY A 73 9.76 -10.47 8.83
C GLY A 73 11.06 -9.68 9.00
N PRO A 74 12.22 -10.37 8.95
CA PRO A 74 13.54 -9.75 9.09
C PRO A 74 13.74 -8.55 8.15
N MET A 75 14.49 -7.56 8.61
CA MET A 75 14.86 -6.41 7.78
C MET A 75 15.72 -6.91 6.61
N PRO A 76 15.44 -6.50 5.37
CA PRO A 76 16.35 -6.77 4.26
C PRO A 76 17.74 -6.18 4.53
N ASP A 77 18.78 -6.87 4.09
CA ASP A 77 20.17 -6.51 4.37
C ASP A 77 20.47 -5.06 3.96
N GLY A 78 21.22 -4.35 4.81
CA GLY A 78 21.67 -2.98 4.55
C GLY A 78 20.65 -1.86 4.86
N GLY A 79 19.39 -2.19 5.16
CA GLY A 79 18.35 -1.21 5.49
C GLY A 79 18.12 -1.00 6.98
N THR A 80 17.72 0.21 7.37
CA THR A 80 17.06 0.47 8.67
C THR A 80 15.59 0.86 8.51
N VAL A 81 15.17 1.15 7.28
CA VAL A 81 13.79 1.42 6.90
C VAL A 81 13.38 0.44 5.79
N PHE A 82 12.26 -0.25 5.98
CA PHE A 82 11.60 -1.02 4.94
C PHE A 82 10.28 -0.37 4.62
N TYR A 83 10.23 0.37 3.51
CA TYR A 83 9.05 1.10 3.07
C TYR A 83 8.25 0.25 2.08
N GLN A 84 6.98 0.03 2.37
CA GLN A 84 6.10 -0.76 1.54
C GLN A 84 4.98 0.13 1.03
N LYS A 85 4.90 0.27 -0.29
CA LYS A 85 3.83 1.00 -0.96
C LYS A 85 2.66 0.05 -1.15
N HIS A 86 1.56 0.26 -0.44
CA HIS A 86 0.38 -0.59 -0.50
C HIS A 86 -0.81 0.15 -1.14
N MET A 87 -1.57 -0.58 -1.96
CA MET A 87 -2.88 -0.14 -2.41
C MET A 87 -3.97 -0.78 -1.54
N THR A 88 -4.90 0.02 -1.04
CA THR A 88 -5.93 -0.46 -0.10
C THR A 88 -6.91 -1.43 -0.72
N HIS A 89 -7.17 -1.32 -2.03
CA HIS A 89 -8.04 -2.26 -2.74
C HIS A 89 -7.37 -3.62 -3.01
N HIS A 90 -6.04 -3.75 -2.86
CA HIS A 90 -5.37 -5.05 -2.90
C HIS A 90 -5.58 -5.87 -1.62
N LEU A 91 -6.05 -5.23 -0.54
CA LEU A 91 -6.39 -5.91 0.70
C LEU A 91 -7.80 -6.48 0.60
N LEU A 92 -7.89 -7.78 0.34
CA LEU A 92 -9.15 -8.50 0.18
C LEU A 92 -9.79 -8.90 1.52
N PRO A 93 -11.12 -9.06 1.60
CA PRO A 93 -11.82 -9.28 2.87
C PRO A 93 -11.38 -10.51 3.67
N HIS A 94 -10.86 -11.55 3.02
CA HIS A 94 -10.38 -12.77 3.69
C HIS A 94 -8.97 -12.62 4.29
N MET A 95 -8.25 -11.55 3.97
CA MET A 95 -6.89 -11.34 4.48
C MET A 95 -6.93 -10.83 5.92
N ASN A 96 -6.36 -11.61 6.85
CA ASN A 96 -6.34 -11.25 8.26
C ASN A 96 -5.29 -10.14 8.54
N LEU A 97 -5.76 -8.96 8.95
CA LEU A 97 -4.94 -7.80 9.32
C LEU A 97 -4.01 -8.04 10.51
N GLU A 98 -4.27 -9.04 11.36
CA GLU A 98 -3.36 -9.44 12.44
C GLU A 98 -2.01 -9.93 11.89
N GLN A 99 -1.97 -10.48 10.68
CA GLN A 99 -0.72 -10.91 10.02
C GLN A 99 0.16 -9.73 9.60
N LEU A 100 -0.34 -8.49 9.70
CA LEU A 100 0.39 -7.25 9.44
C LEU A 100 0.80 -6.55 10.74
N GLN A 101 0.66 -7.21 11.89
CA GLN A 101 1.19 -6.70 13.16
C GLN A 101 2.72 -6.50 13.07
N GLY A 102 3.21 -5.43 13.69
CA GLY A 102 4.63 -5.03 13.63
C GLY A 102 4.97 -4.08 12.48
N LEU A 103 4.03 -3.80 11.57
CA LEU A 103 4.14 -2.69 10.63
C LEU A 103 3.74 -1.36 11.30
N ARG A 104 4.42 -0.29 10.92
CA ARG A 104 4.00 1.08 11.18
C ARG A 104 3.11 1.52 10.02
N HIS A 105 1.83 1.65 10.28
CA HIS A 105 0.86 2.03 9.26
C HIS A 105 0.83 3.55 9.09
N ALA A 106 0.85 4.02 7.85
CA ALA A 106 0.63 5.41 7.48
C ALA A 106 -0.29 5.46 6.26
N PHE A 107 -0.99 6.58 6.07
CA PHE A 107 -1.96 6.73 5.00
C PHE A 107 -1.62 7.94 4.15
N LEU A 108 -1.63 7.77 2.84
CA LEU A 108 -1.52 8.84 1.87
C LEU A 108 -2.88 9.04 1.23
N ILE A 109 -3.43 10.25 1.39
CA ILE A 109 -4.72 10.66 0.86
C ILE A 109 -4.53 11.77 -0.17
N ARG A 110 -5.56 12.01 -0.97
CA ARG A 110 -5.64 13.16 -1.86
C ARG A 110 -7.09 13.55 -2.02
N ASP A 111 -7.33 14.82 -2.34
CA ASP A 111 -8.64 15.31 -2.70
C ASP A 111 -9.29 14.39 -3.77
N PRO A 112 -10.43 13.75 -3.47
CA PRO A 112 -11.15 12.89 -4.40
C PRO A 112 -11.47 13.58 -5.73
N ALA A 113 -11.73 14.90 -5.73
CA ALA A 113 -11.97 15.64 -6.97
C ALA A 113 -10.76 15.58 -7.91
N ARG A 114 -9.54 15.72 -7.37
CA ARG A 114 -8.30 15.61 -8.15
C ARG A 114 -8.00 14.19 -8.61
N VAL A 115 -8.34 13.19 -7.79
CA VAL A 115 -8.23 11.78 -8.15
C VAL A 115 -9.12 11.48 -9.36
N LEU A 116 -10.38 11.89 -9.30
CA LEU A 116 -11.38 11.72 -10.35
C LEU A 116 -10.99 12.44 -11.65
N THR A 117 -10.52 13.69 -11.60
CA THR A 117 -10.04 14.40 -12.79
C THR A 117 -8.92 13.64 -13.51
N SER A 118 -8.06 12.93 -12.78
CA SER A 118 -7.00 12.10 -13.37
C SER A 118 -7.47 10.73 -13.90
N TYR A 119 -8.71 10.36 -13.60
CA TYR A 119 -9.34 9.05 -13.87
C TYR A 119 -10.36 9.11 -15.02
N VAL A 120 -11.12 10.19 -15.13
CA VAL A 120 -12.17 10.39 -16.15
C VAL A 120 -11.62 10.34 -17.58
N ASP A 121 -10.33 10.63 -17.77
CA ASP A 121 -9.70 10.57 -19.10
C ASP A 121 -9.37 9.14 -19.59
N LYS A 122 -9.47 8.09 -18.73
CA LYS A 122 -8.87 6.78 -19.04
C LYS A 122 -9.76 5.53 -18.86
N ARG A 123 -10.92 5.58 -18.19
CA ARG A 123 -11.83 4.42 -18.04
C ARG A 123 -13.30 4.84 -18.07
N ALA A 124 -14.14 4.04 -18.73
CA ALA A 124 -15.56 4.34 -18.96
C ALA A 124 -16.45 4.14 -17.71
N GLU A 125 -16.07 3.25 -16.78
CA GLU A 125 -16.74 3.06 -15.49
C GLU A 125 -15.67 2.73 -14.43
N VAL A 126 -15.65 3.47 -13.32
CA VAL A 126 -14.75 3.27 -12.18
C VAL A 126 -15.61 3.37 -10.92
N SER A 127 -15.58 2.34 -10.07
CA SER A 127 -16.33 2.34 -8.81
C SER A 127 -15.49 2.93 -7.66
N LEU A 128 -16.14 3.28 -6.54
CA LEU A 128 -15.42 3.76 -5.35
C LEU A 128 -14.50 2.69 -4.75
N GLU A 129 -14.84 1.42 -4.97
CA GLU A 129 -14.09 0.24 -4.58
C GLU A 129 -12.80 0.12 -5.37
N ASP A 130 -12.80 0.49 -6.66
CA ASP A 130 -11.59 0.58 -7.50
C ASP A 130 -10.65 1.70 -7.00
N LEU A 131 -11.22 2.78 -6.44
CA LEU A 131 -10.44 3.84 -5.81
C LEU A 131 -9.94 3.45 -4.41
N GLY A 132 -10.39 2.32 -3.86
CA GLY A 132 -9.95 1.82 -2.56
C GLY A 132 -10.33 2.72 -1.37
N LEU A 133 -11.22 3.70 -1.55
CA LEU A 133 -11.59 4.66 -0.50
C LEU A 133 -12.33 3.99 0.67
N PRO A 134 -13.38 3.16 0.43
CA PRO A 134 -14.03 2.43 1.52
C PRO A 134 -13.06 1.50 2.26
N GLN A 135 -12.15 0.85 1.53
CA GLN A 135 -11.12 -0.04 2.07
C GLN A 135 -10.13 0.75 2.94
N GLN A 136 -9.72 1.93 2.48
CA GLN A 136 -8.79 2.80 3.21
C GLN A 136 -9.39 3.27 4.53
N GLN A 137 -10.66 3.71 4.53
CA GLN A 137 -11.36 4.12 5.74
C GLN A 137 -11.47 2.96 6.73
N ARG A 138 -11.97 1.79 6.29
CA ARG A 138 -12.09 0.60 7.16
C ARG A 138 -10.75 0.19 7.76
N LEU A 139 -9.69 0.21 6.96
CA LEU A 139 -8.34 -0.13 7.41
C LEU A 139 -7.84 0.87 8.46
N PHE A 140 -8.03 2.17 8.22
CA PHE A 140 -7.67 3.22 9.18
C PHE A 140 -8.39 3.05 10.51
N GLU A 141 -9.71 2.88 10.49
CA GLU A 141 -10.54 2.69 11.69
C GLU A 141 -10.11 1.43 12.46
N THR A 142 -9.87 0.33 11.75
CA THR A 142 -9.42 -0.93 12.36
C THR A 142 -8.08 -0.77 13.07
N ILE A 143 -7.10 -0.13 12.42
CA ILE A 143 -5.77 0.10 13.00
C ILE A 143 -5.86 1.08 14.18
N GLN A 144 -6.64 2.15 14.05
CA GLN A 144 -6.84 3.13 15.12
C GLN A 144 -7.46 2.49 16.37
N GLN A 145 -8.49 1.67 16.19
CA GLN A 145 -9.13 0.93 17.28
C GLN A 145 -8.18 -0.07 17.94
N ARG A 146 -7.42 -0.83 17.14
CA ARG A 146 -6.45 -1.82 17.62
C ARG A 146 -5.30 -1.19 18.42
N ASP A 147 -4.71 -0.12 17.88
CA ASP A 147 -3.47 0.45 18.42
C ASP A 147 -3.74 1.57 19.45
N GLY A 148 -5.00 2.01 19.58
CA GLY A 148 -5.41 3.10 20.46
C GLY A 148 -4.79 4.45 20.08
N LYS A 149 -4.25 4.57 18.86
CA LYS A 149 -3.54 5.74 18.34
C LYS A 149 -3.94 5.97 16.91
N THR A 150 -4.11 7.25 16.55
CA THR A 150 -4.36 7.67 15.18
C THR A 150 -3.10 7.44 14.33
N PRO A 151 -3.16 6.61 13.27
CA PRO A 151 -2.06 6.47 12.32
C PRO A 151 -1.75 7.81 11.62
N PRO A 152 -0.48 8.08 11.24
CA PRO A 152 -0.16 9.24 10.42
C PRO A 152 -0.94 9.25 9.10
N VAL A 153 -1.50 10.40 8.77
CA VAL A 153 -2.18 10.68 7.50
C VAL A 153 -1.46 11.86 6.83
N LEU A 154 -1.08 11.68 5.57
CA LEU A 154 -0.44 12.71 4.76
C LEU A 154 -1.34 13.05 3.59
N ASP A 155 -1.52 14.35 3.35
CA ASP A 155 -2.08 14.82 2.09
C ASP A 155 -0.98 14.77 1.01
N ALA A 156 -1.28 14.13 -0.11
CA ALA A 156 -0.37 14.03 -1.24
C ALA A 156 0.00 15.41 -1.83
N ASP A 157 -0.86 16.42 -1.67
CA ASP A 157 -0.57 17.77 -2.12
C ASP A 157 0.51 18.44 -1.24
N ASP A 158 0.60 18.10 0.06
CA ASP A 158 1.67 18.59 0.94
C ASP A 158 3.04 17.99 0.60
N VAL A 159 3.08 16.86 -0.11
CA VAL A 159 4.33 16.19 -0.54
C VAL A 159 4.96 16.89 -1.75
N LEU A 160 4.17 17.64 -2.54
CA LEU A 160 4.63 18.35 -3.72
C LEU A 160 5.09 19.81 -3.46
N ALA A 161 4.77 20.36 -2.28
CA ALA A 161 5.07 21.74 -1.90
C ALA A 161 6.52 21.93 -1.45
#